data_AF-A0A6P2NBV4-F1
#
_entry.id   AF-A0A6P2NBV4-F1
#
_cell.length_a   1.000
_cell.length_b   1.000
_cell.length_c   1.000
_cell.angle_alpha   90.00
_cell.angle_beta   90.00
_cell.angle_gamma   90.00
#
_symmetry.space_group_name_H-M   'P 1'
#
loop_
_entity.id
_entity.type
_entity.pdbx_description
1 polymer ?
#
loop_
_entity_poly.entity_id
_entity_poly.type
_entity_poly.pdbx_seq_one_letter_code
_entity_poly.pdbx_strand_id
1 'polypeptide(L)'
;MQIKGHMLWRGEHPIAPGAQKVDFIADEAYSVTPLMQGFANVLNTVASHGYAKWEIGQTQSVFDKDFVPLGLSAGKYFKEYDLVYLSHGMMFWGARNIDGRGFDTELNRPTNLQIPMVRK
;
A
#
# COMPACT_ATOMS: atom_id res chain seq x y z
N MET A 1 1.83 2.60 -11.89
CA MET A 1 1.82 3.15 -10.51
C MET A 1 3.22 3.00 -9.95
N GLN A 2 3.72 4.03 -9.27
CA GLN A 2 4.99 3.97 -8.55
C GLN A 2 4.76 4.48 -7.13
N ILE A 3 5.26 3.72 -6.16
CA ILE A 3 5.22 4.06 -4.74
C ILE A 3 6.66 3.95 -4.22
N LYS A 4 7.11 4.97 -3.48
CA LYS A 4 8.42 5.01 -2.82
C LYS A 4 8.27 5.51 -1.39
N GLY A 5 9.11 4.97 -0.52
CA GLY A 5 9.21 5.40 0.86
C GLY A 5 9.97 4.39 1.71
N HIS A 6 9.69 4.39 3.00
CA HIS A 6 10.50 3.70 4.00
C HIS A 6 9.83 2.47 4.60
N MET A 7 10.66 1.53 5.05
CA MET A 7 10.26 0.42 5.91
C MET A 7 10.77 0.68 7.33
N LEU A 8 9.87 0.61 8.31
CA LEU A 8 10.23 0.68 9.72
C LEU A 8 10.01 -0.68 10.40
N TRP A 9 11.08 -1.29 10.88
CA TRP A 9 11.02 -2.52 11.66
C TRP A 9 10.60 -2.19 13.10
N ARG A 10 9.51 -2.79 13.58
CA ARG A 10 8.89 -2.51 14.89
C ARG A 10 9.11 -3.61 15.93
N GLY A 11 10.01 -4.55 15.62
CA GLY A 11 10.33 -5.68 16.49
C GLY A 11 9.39 -6.86 16.28
N GLU A 12 9.30 -7.74 17.28
CA GLU A 12 8.67 -9.06 17.13
C GLU A 12 7.16 -9.01 16.89
N HIS A 13 6.68 -9.92 16.05
CA HIS A 13 5.26 -10.19 15.85
C HIS A 13 4.87 -11.50 16.57
N PRO A 14 3.76 -11.53 17.34
CA PRO A 14 3.37 -12.71 18.14
C PRO A 14 2.91 -13.94 17.34
N ILE A 15 2.92 -13.88 16.00
CA ILE A 15 2.38 -14.95 15.14
C ILE A 15 3.31 -16.17 15.09
N ALA A 16 4.62 -15.94 15.15
CA ALA A 16 5.64 -16.97 15.18
C ALA A 16 6.97 -16.37 15.68
N PRO A 17 7.83 -17.15 16.35
CA PRO A 17 9.18 -16.71 16.69
C PRO A 17 9.95 -16.25 15.45
N GLY A 18 10.58 -15.08 15.53
CA GLY A 18 11.33 -14.48 14.43
C GLY A 18 10.48 -13.71 13.41
N ALA A 19 9.14 -13.75 13.49
CA ALA A 19 8.29 -12.84 12.74
C ALA A 19 8.50 -11.40 13.24
N GLN A 20 8.52 -10.43 12.33
CA GLN A 20 8.73 -9.02 12.64
C GLN A 20 7.53 -8.19 12.20
N LYS A 21 7.10 -7.26 13.07
CA LYS A 21 6.21 -6.17 12.72
C LYS A 21 6.95 -5.19 11.81
N VAL A 22 6.34 -4.84 10.69
CA VAL A 22 6.89 -3.88 9.73
C VAL A 22 5.85 -2.82 9.43
N ASP A 23 6.26 -1.57 9.41
CA ASP A 23 5.45 -0.48 8.88
C ASP A 23 5.99 -0.10 7.50
N PHE A 24 5.16 -0.16 6.47
CA PHE A 24 5.46 0.34 5.13
C PHE A 24 4.89 1.75 4.99
N ILE A 25 5.71 2.74 4.65
CA ILE A 25 5.29 4.14 4.54
C ILE A 25 5.62 4.64 3.13
N ALA A 26 4.66 5.26 2.47
CA ALA A 26 4.86 5.90 1.17
C ALA A 26 5.07 7.42 1.33
N ASP A 27 6.23 7.81 1.84
CA ASP A 27 6.61 9.18 2.21
C ASP A 27 7.61 9.85 1.23
N GLU A 28 7.97 9.19 0.13
CA GLU A 28 8.89 9.78 -0.86
C GLU A 28 8.21 10.12 -2.20
N ALA A 29 7.40 9.20 -2.73
CA ALA A 29 6.72 9.42 -3.99
C ALA A 29 5.50 8.51 -4.15
N TYR A 30 4.46 9.06 -4.77
CA TYR A 30 3.28 8.30 -5.18
C TYR A 30 2.78 8.85 -6.53
N SER A 31 2.82 8.02 -7.57
CA SER A 31 2.28 8.36 -8.89
C SER A 31 1.32 7.32 -9.45
N VAL A 32 0.29 7.82 -10.14
CA VAL A 32 -0.77 7.02 -10.76
C VAL A 32 -0.71 7.22 -12.27
N THR A 33 -0.84 6.12 -13.01
CA THR A 33 -0.90 6.09 -14.47
C THR A 33 -2.19 5.35 -14.84
N PRO A 34 -3.19 6.02 -15.41
CA PRO A 34 -4.39 5.33 -15.87
C PRO A 34 -4.05 4.44 -17.04
N LEU A 35 -4.37 3.15 -16.95
CA LEU A 35 -4.11 2.19 -18.04
C LEU A 35 -5.34 1.91 -18.89
N MET A 36 -6.51 2.35 -18.45
CA MET A 36 -7.80 2.11 -19.10
C MET A 36 -8.63 3.39 -19.17
N GLN A 37 -9.36 3.60 -20.28
CA GLN A 37 -10.19 4.79 -20.48
C GLN A 37 -11.23 4.94 -19.37
N GLY A 38 -11.88 3.83 -18.97
CA GLY A 38 -12.88 3.84 -17.90
C GLY A 38 -12.32 4.38 -16.59
N PHE A 39 -11.07 4.02 -16.25
CA PHE A 39 -10.43 4.53 -15.04
C PHE A 39 -10.07 6.01 -15.19
N ALA A 40 -9.50 6.43 -16.33
CA ALA A 40 -9.25 7.86 -16.59
C ALA A 40 -10.53 8.70 -16.49
N ASN A 41 -11.66 8.20 -16.98
CA ASN A 41 -12.96 8.87 -16.88
C ASN A 41 -13.41 9.01 -15.42
N VAL A 42 -13.29 7.95 -14.61
CA VAL A 42 -13.58 8.03 -13.17
C VAL A 42 -12.70 9.07 -12.49
N LEU A 43 -11.39 9.07 -12.75
CA LEU A 43 -10.46 10.04 -12.18
C LEU A 43 -10.79 11.49 -12.57
N ASN A 44 -11.20 11.72 -13.81
CA ASN A 44 -11.66 13.04 -14.25
C ASN A 44 -12.95 13.51 -13.54
N THR A 45 -13.71 12.59 -12.94
CA THR A 45 -14.90 12.93 -12.14
C THR A 45 -14.56 13.14 -10.68
N VAL A 46 -13.75 12.27 -10.07
CA VAL A 46 -13.55 12.24 -8.60
C VAL A 46 -12.21 12.82 -8.13
N ALA A 47 -11.27 13.06 -9.05
CA ALA A 47 -9.91 13.55 -8.76
C ALA A 47 -9.49 14.61 -9.79
N SER A 48 -10.38 15.53 -10.15
CA SER A 48 -10.12 16.61 -11.10
C SER A 48 -9.45 17.83 -10.47
N HIS A 49 -9.74 18.11 -9.20
CA HIS A 49 -9.17 19.26 -8.49
C HIS A 49 -7.71 18.97 -8.08
N GLY A 50 -6.79 19.87 -8.46
CA GLY A 50 -5.35 19.72 -8.12
C GLY A 50 -4.56 18.79 -9.05
N TYR A 51 -5.18 18.33 -10.13
CA TYR A 51 -4.58 17.47 -11.14
C TYR A 51 -4.77 18.04 -12.54
N ALA A 52 -3.86 17.70 -13.45
CA ALA A 52 -4.15 17.86 -14.87
C ALA A 52 -5.23 16.85 -15.28
N LYS A 53 -5.84 17.07 -16.45
CA LYS A 53 -6.78 16.10 -17.02
C LYS A 53 -6.13 14.70 -17.07
N TRP A 54 -6.84 13.71 -16.56
CA TRP A 54 -6.38 12.33 -16.56
C TRP A 54 -6.55 11.72 -17.95
N GLU A 55 -5.47 11.16 -18.48
CA GLU A 55 -5.39 10.52 -19.79
C GLU A 55 -4.70 9.16 -19.67
N ILE A 56 -5.01 8.24 -20.58
CA ILE A 56 -4.39 6.91 -20.59
C ILE A 56 -2.89 7.05 -20.82
N GLY A 57 -2.09 6.31 -20.03
CA GLY A 57 -0.63 6.30 -20.13
C GLY A 57 0.05 7.53 -19.53
N GLN A 58 -0.68 8.59 -19.22
CA GLN A 58 -0.13 9.78 -18.60
C GLN A 58 -0.02 9.60 -17.09
N THR A 59 1.20 9.76 -16.59
CA THR A 59 1.49 9.61 -15.16
C THR A 59 1.36 10.95 -14.47
N GLN A 60 0.64 10.98 -13.35
CA GLN A 60 0.58 12.15 -12.48
C GLN A 60 0.95 11.79 -11.04
N SER A 61 1.60 12.73 -10.35
CA SER A 61 1.88 12.61 -8.93
C SER A 61 0.64 12.89 -8.10
N VAL A 62 0.30 11.93 -7.24
CA VAL A 62 -0.73 12.03 -6.18
C VAL A 62 -0.10 12.18 -4.80
N PHE A 63 1.24 12.31 -4.75
CA PHE A 63 1.98 12.49 -3.51
C PHE A 63 1.58 13.80 -2.83
N ASP A 64 1.29 13.71 -1.52
CA ASP A 64 0.89 14.83 -0.66
C ASP A 64 -0.34 15.61 -1.19
N LYS A 65 -1.23 14.91 -1.89
CA LYS A 65 -2.47 15.47 -2.43
C LYS A 65 -3.66 14.61 -2.04
N ASP A 66 -4.83 15.22 -2.01
CA ASP A 66 -6.07 14.46 -1.89
C ASP A 66 -6.26 13.58 -3.12
N PHE A 67 -6.51 12.29 -2.89
CA PHE A 67 -6.76 11.31 -3.95
C PHE A 67 -7.75 10.25 -3.46
N VAL A 68 -9.03 10.60 -3.56
CA VAL A 68 -10.17 9.82 -3.08
C VAL A 68 -10.18 8.35 -3.55
N PRO A 69 -9.85 8.01 -4.82
CA PRO A 69 -9.87 6.62 -5.28
C PRO A 69 -8.99 5.68 -4.47
N LEU A 70 -7.96 6.19 -3.80
CA LEU A 70 -7.04 5.43 -2.95
C LEU A 70 -7.10 5.87 -1.48
N GLY A 71 -8.12 6.65 -1.10
CA GLY A 71 -8.30 7.13 0.27
C GLY A 71 -7.16 8.03 0.78
N LEU A 72 -6.43 8.70 -0.11
CA LEU A 72 -5.31 9.56 0.27
C LEU A 72 -5.81 10.96 0.62
N SER A 73 -5.19 11.57 1.64
CA SER A 73 -5.42 12.96 2.05
C SER A 73 -4.08 13.69 2.11
N ALA A 74 -4.06 14.97 1.71
CA ALA A 74 -2.88 15.81 1.82
C ALA A 74 -2.34 15.85 3.27
N GLY A 75 -1.03 15.83 3.42
CA GLY A 75 -0.33 15.79 4.71
C GLY A 75 -0.36 14.43 5.43
N LYS A 76 -1.03 13.40 4.88
CA LYS A 76 -1.06 12.05 5.46
C LYS A 76 -0.47 11.04 4.49
N TYR A 77 0.71 10.54 4.82
CA TYR A 77 1.33 9.46 4.04
C TYR A 77 0.57 8.16 4.24
N PHE A 78 0.42 7.42 3.14
CA PHE A 78 -0.07 6.05 3.19
C PHE A 78 0.87 5.20 4.05
N LYS A 79 0.27 4.44 4.96
CA LYS A 79 0.99 3.57 5.88
C LYS A 79 0.26 2.23 6.01
N GLU A 80 1.00 1.14 5.84
CA GLU A 80 0.52 -0.22 6.14
C GLU A 80 1.27 -0.82 7.34
N TYR A 81 0.51 -1.35 8.29
CA TYR A 81 0.96 -2.09 9.46
C TYR A 81 0.89 -3.59 9.14
N ASP A 82 2.01 -4.18 8.69
CA ASP A 82 2.07 -5.57 8.20
C ASP A 82 3.13 -6.39 8.96
N LEU A 83 3.46 -7.59 8.51
CA LEU A 83 4.52 -8.40 9.09
C LEU A 83 5.37 -9.02 7.99
N VAL A 84 6.62 -9.28 8.34
CA VAL A 84 7.52 -10.11 7.54
C VAL A 84 8.01 -11.26 8.40
N TYR A 85 7.91 -12.46 7.87
CA TYR A 85 8.46 -13.66 8.48
C TYR A 85 9.30 -14.42 7.47
N LEU A 86 10.58 -14.65 7.79
CA LEU A 86 11.51 -15.42 6.97
C LEU A 86 11.70 -16.78 7.62
N SER A 87 11.38 -17.85 6.88
CA SER A 87 11.45 -19.20 7.41
C SER A 87 11.69 -20.21 6.29
N HIS A 88 12.57 -21.18 6.49
CA HIS A 88 12.87 -22.24 5.53
C HIS A 88 13.20 -21.74 4.10
N GLY A 89 13.91 -20.60 4.01
CA GLY A 89 14.25 -19.97 2.71
C GLY A 89 13.06 -19.29 2.01
N MET A 90 11.92 -19.16 2.68
CA MET A 90 10.71 -18.51 2.16
C MET A 90 10.44 -17.19 2.89
N MET A 91 9.75 -16.27 2.19
CA MET A 91 9.28 -15.01 2.75
C MET A 91 7.75 -15.03 2.83
N PHE A 92 7.24 -14.88 4.05
CA PHE A 92 5.82 -14.78 4.36
C PHE A 92 5.48 -13.34 4.69
N TRP A 93 4.36 -12.89 4.12
CA TRP A 93 3.73 -11.59 4.41
C TRP A 93 2.44 -11.84 5.19
N GLY A 94 1.88 -10.78 5.76
CA GLY A 94 0.56 -10.86 6.37
C GLY A 94 -0.54 -11.17 5.34
N ALA A 95 -1.42 -12.11 5.66
CA ALA A 95 -2.62 -12.36 4.86
C ALA A 95 -3.68 -11.29 5.15
N ARG A 96 -4.42 -10.89 4.12
CA ARG A 96 -5.54 -9.94 4.24
C ARG A 96 -6.56 -10.41 5.30
N ASN A 97 -7.13 -9.45 6.02
CA ASN A 97 -8.23 -9.72 6.94
C ASN A 97 -9.42 -10.30 6.18
N ILE A 98 -10.07 -11.33 6.74
CA ILE A 98 -11.18 -12.08 6.10
C ILE A 98 -12.38 -11.16 5.84
N ASP A 99 -12.56 -10.15 6.66
CA ASP A 99 -13.63 -9.14 6.57
C ASP A 99 -13.28 -7.98 5.62
N GLY A 100 -12.13 -8.03 4.94
CA GLY A 100 -11.72 -7.02 3.97
C GLY A 100 -11.10 -5.76 4.59
N ARG A 101 -10.93 -5.68 5.92
CA ARG A 101 -10.20 -4.55 6.54
C ARG A 101 -8.77 -4.45 6.02
N GLY A 102 -8.35 -3.23 5.73
CA GLY A 102 -6.98 -2.91 5.36
C GLY A 102 -6.01 -3.04 6.54
N PHE A 103 -4.73 -2.79 6.29
CA PHE A 103 -3.67 -2.77 7.31
C PHE A 103 -3.37 -1.34 7.74
N ASP A 104 -4.39 -0.52 7.94
CA ASP A 104 -4.32 0.94 8.15
C ASP A 104 -4.07 1.36 9.60
N THR A 105 -4.20 0.43 10.55
CA THR A 105 -3.94 0.65 11.98
C THR A 105 -3.19 -0.52 12.59
N GLU A 106 -2.51 -0.30 13.73
CA GLU A 106 -1.84 -1.39 14.48
C GLU A 106 -2.81 -2.50 14.88
N LEU A 107 -4.06 -2.16 15.21
CA LEU A 107 -5.10 -3.13 15.57
C LEU A 107 -5.51 -4.01 14.38
N ASN A 108 -5.39 -3.49 13.16
CA ASN A 108 -5.70 -4.22 11.93
C ASN A 108 -4.48 -4.96 11.35
N ARG A 109 -3.35 -4.98 12.07
CA ARG A 109 -2.16 -5.73 11.66
C ARG A 109 -2.52 -7.21 11.48
N PRO A 110 -2.08 -7.85 10.38
CA PRO A 110 -2.49 -9.20 10.04
C PRO A 110 -2.08 -10.22 11.11
N THR A 111 -2.98 -11.17 11.36
CA THR A 111 -2.77 -12.26 12.33
C THR A 111 -2.58 -13.63 11.65
N ASN A 112 -2.56 -13.64 10.32
CA ASN A 112 -2.38 -14.82 9.48
C ASN A 112 -1.24 -14.57 8.46
N LEU A 113 -0.62 -15.64 7.97
CA LEU A 113 0.42 -15.58 6.94
C LEU A 113 -0.15 -15.90 5.56
N GLN A 114 0.23 -15.10 4.56
CA GLN A 114 -0.01 -15.42 3.15
C GLN A 114 0.86 -16.62 2.73
N ILE A 115 0.34 -17.46 1.83
CA ILE A 115 1.12 -18.53 1.20
C ILE A 115 2.34 -17.89 0.50
N PRO A 116 3.58 -18.29 0.86
CA PRO A 116 4.77 -17.65 0.35
C PRO A 116 4.99 -18.01 -1.12
N MET A 117 5.68 -17.13 -1.83
CA MET A 117 6.21 -17.48 -3.16
C MET A 117 7.65 -17.97 -3.01
N VAL A 118 7.98 -19.05 -3.71
CA VAL A 118 9.35 -19.54 -3.83
C VAL A 118 10.08 -18.70 -4.86
N ARG A 119 11.29 -18.22 -4.55
CA ARG A 119 12.15 -17.58 -5.55
C ARG A 119 12.51 -18.63 -6.61
N LYS A 120 12.20 -18.34 -7.88
CA LYS A 120 12.70 -19.11 -9.02
C LYS A 120 14.08 -18.62 -9.42
#